data_AF-A0A8K0V818-F1
#
_entry.id   AF-A0A8K0V818-F1
#
_cell.length_a   1.000
_cell.length_b   1.000
_cell.length_c   1.000
_cell.angle_alpha   90.00
_cell.angle_beta   90.00
_cell.angle_gamma   90.00
#
_symmetry.space_group_name_H-M   'P 1'
#
loop_
_entity.id
_entity.type
_entity.pdbx_description
1 polymer ?
#
loop_
_entity_poly.entity_id
_entity_poly.type
_entity_poly.pdbx_seq_one_letter_code
_entity_poly.pdbx_strand_id
1 'polypeptide(L)'
;MRELTVNELDMVAGGFLGNIVIDAVKLANDFLNTWTVSSVGQAFDFFGLGSIHYAADSLGYAIFKGIAGIGTFLGGDESNITYHFEHEWGG
;
A
#
# COMPACT_ATOMS: atom_id res chain seq x y z
N MET A 1 -31.58 12.81 -17.37
CA MET A 1 -30.63 12.63 -16.25
C MET A 1 -31.44 12.45 -14.99
N ARG A 2 -31.04 11.52 -14.11
CA ARG A 2 -31.69 11.26 -12.81
C ARG A 2 -30.75 11.74 -11.71
N GLU A 3 -31.29 12.34 -10.66
CA GLU A 3 -30.51 12.71 -9.46
C GLU A 3 -30.13 11.49 -8.62
N LEU A 4 -28.93 11.54 -8.05
CA LEU A 4 -28.46 10.55 -7.09
C LEU A 4 -29.18 10.72 -5.76
N THR A 5 -29.47 9.60 -5.11
CA THR A 5 -29.91 9.58 -3.72
C THR A 5 -28.75 9.92 -2.78
N VAL A 6 -29.05 10.35 -1.55
CA VAL A 6 -28.02 10.62 -0.53
C VAL A 6 -27.11 9.41 -0.30
N ASN A 7 -27.68 8.21 -0.29
CA ASN A 7 -26.90 6.97 -0.12
C ASN A 7 -25.95 6.72 -1.31
N GLU A 8 -26.40 6.99 -2.54
CA GLU A 8 -25.55 6.88 -3.73
C GLU A 8 -24.43 7.93 -3.71
N LEU A 9 -24.71 9.14 -3.20
CA LEU A 9 -23.70 10.18 -2.99
C LEU A 9 -22.66 9.78 -1.94
N ASP A 10 -23.10 9.23 -0.81
CA ASP A 10 -22.20 8.77 0.26
C ASP A 10 -21.32 7.59 -0.19
N MET A 11 -21.85 6.68 -1.01
CA MET A 11 -21.05 5.61 -1.61
C MET A 11 -20.00 6.14 -2.59
N VAL A 12 -20.36 7.11 -3.43
CA VAL A 12 -19.42 7.72 -4.39
C VAL A 12 -18.36 8.55 -3.66
N ALA A 13 -18.75 9.33 -2.65
CA ALA A 13 -17.84 10.14 -1.85
C ALA A 13 -16.93 9.27 -0.97
N GLY A 14 -17.47 8.21 -0.36
CA GLY A 14 -16.72 7.19 0.35
C GLY A 14 -15.68 6.55 -0.56
N GLY A 15 -16.09 6.03 -1.73
CA GLY A 15 -15.18 5.42 -2.69
C GLY A 15 -14.07 6.38 -3.16
N PHE A 16 -14.39 7.66 -3.34
CA PHE A 16 -13.39 8.68 -3.65
C PHE A 16 -12.36 8.86 -2.52
N LEU A 17 -12.81 9.02 -1.28
CA LEU A 17 -11.91 9.15 -0.12
C LEU A 17 -11.10 7.87 0.13
N GLY A 18 -11.74 6.71 -0.04
CA GLY A 18 -11.08 5.40 0.03
C GLY A 18 -9.97 5.29 -1.00
N ASN A 19 -10.23 5.67 -2.25
CA ASN A 19 -9.22 5.66 -3.31
C ASN A 19 -8.06 6.62 -3.02
N ILE A 20 -8.29 7.80 -2.45
CA ILE A 20 -7.19 8.69 -2.03
C ILE A 20 -6.27 8.00 -1.00
N VAL A 21 -6.85 7.29 -0.04
CA VAL A 21 -6.07 6.54 0.96
C VAL A 21 -5.28 5.40 0.29
N ILE A 22 -5.93 4.64 -0.60
CA ILE A 22 -5.28 3.58 -1.37
C ILE A 22 -4.14 4.14 -2.22
N ASP A 23 -4.35 5.23 -2.93
CA ASP A 23 -3.34 5.88 -3.79
C ASP A 23 -2.14 6.38 -2.98
N ALA A 24 -2.36 6.90 -1.77
CA ALA A 24 -1.27 7.29 -0.89
C ALA A 24 -0.42 6.09 -0.45
N VAL A 25 -1.06 4.98 -0.09
CA VAL A 25 -0.36 3.73 0.25
C VAL A 25 0.37 3.17 -0.98
N LYS A 26 -0.28 3.19 -2.14
CA LYS A 26 0.30 2.77 -3.41
C LYS A 26 1.56 3.56 -3.72
N LEU A 27 1.49 4.89 -3.67
CA LEU A 27 2.62 5.77 -3.96
C LEU A 27 3.81 5.50 -3.04
N ALA A 28 3.55 5.27 -1.74
CA ALA A 28 4.60 4.93 -0.80
C ALA A 28 5.28 3.59 -1.15
N ASN A 29 4.50 2.56 -1.47
CA ASN A 29 5.05 1.25 -1.85
C ASN A 29 5.75 1.29 -3.22
N ASP A 30 5.20 1.97 -4.22
CA ASP A 30 5.85 2.20 -5.52
C ASP A 30 7.20 2.89 -5.35
N PHE A 31 7.30 3.88 -4.45
CA PHE A 31 8.55 4.57 -4.15
C PHE A 31 9.59 3.63 -3.53
N LEU A 32 9.18 2.82 -2.54
CA LEU A 32 10.08 1.83 -1.91
C LEU A 32 10.52 0.75 -2.91
N ASN A 33 9.64 0.37 -3.85
CA ASN A 33 9.91 -0.57 -4.95
C ASN A 33 10.83 0.00 -6.03
N THR A 34 11.19 1.29 -5.97
CA THR A 34 12.20 1.81 -6.90
C THR A 34 13.54 1.16 -6.62
N TRP A 35 14.28 0.84 -7.70
CA TRP A 35 15.60 0.20 -7.60
C TRP A 35 16.55 0.92 -6.62
N THR A 36 16.55 2.25 -6.62
CA THR A 36 17.41 3.04 -5.73
C THR A 36 17.12 2.77 -4.26
N VAL A 37 15.84 2.72 -3.86
CA VAL A 37 15.45 2.54 -2.45
C VAL A 37 15.60 1.07 -2.05
N SER A 38 15.05 0.16 -2.86
CA SER A 38 15.17 -1.29 -2.69
C SER A 38 16.62 -1.76 -2.58
N SER A 39 17.56 -1.13 -3.32
CA SER A 39 19.00 -1.48 -3.25
C SER A 39 19.61 -1.37 -1.85
N VAL A 40 19.05 -0.53 -0.96
CA VAL A 40 19.53 -0.41 0.42
C VAL A 40 19.23 -1.68 1.23
N GLY A 41 18.02 -2.21 1.08
CA GLY A 41 17.62 -3.48 1.69
C GLY A 41 18.43 -4.65 1.13
N GLN A 42 18.58 -4.71 -0.19
CA GLN A 42 19.39 -5.74 -0.85
C GLN A 42 20.87 -5.68 -0.43
N ALA A 43 21.40 -4.49 -0.14
CA ALA A 43 22.74 -4.36 0.44
C ALA A 43 22.79 -4.97 1.85
N PHE A 44 21.75 -4.79 2.67
CA PHE A 44 21.68 -5.42 4.00
C PHE A 44 21.69 -6.94 3.87
N ASP A 45 20.93 -7.50 2.93
CA ASP A 45 20.95 -8.94 2.64
C ASP A 45 22.35 -9.43 2.26
N PHE A 46 23.02 -8.70 1.36
CA PHE A 46 24.39 -9.02 0.91
C PHE A 46 25.40 -9.06 2.07
N PHE A 47 25.27 -8.16 3.06
CA PHE A 47 26.13 -8.13 4.24
C PHE A 47 25.69 -9.06 5.37
N GLY A 48 24.72 -9.95 5.12
CA GLY A 48 24.23 -10.93 6.11
C GLY A 48 23.27 -10.36 7.15
N LEU A 49 22.70 -9.18 6.90
CA LEU A 49 21.72 -8.50 7.74
C LEU A 49 20.28 -8.68 7.24
N GLY A 50 20.01 -9.71 6.44
CA GLY A 50 18.70 -9.88 5.82
C GLY A 50 17.55 -10.13 6.79
N SER A 51 17.82 -10.59 8.01
CA SER A 51 16.80 -10.66 9.05
C SER A 51 16.34 -9.27 9.52
N ILE A 52 17.22 -8.27 9.50
CA ILE A 52 16.90 -6.87 9.81
C ILE A 52 16.09 -6.26 8.67
N HIS A 53 16.50 -6.51 7.42
CA HIS A 53 15.76 -6.09 6.24
C HIS A 53 14.34 -6.65 6.23
N TYR A 54 14.19 -7.98 6.37
CA TYR A 54 12.90 -8.64 6.46
C TYR A 54 12.03 -8.09 7.61
N ALA A 55 12.62 -7.85 8.79
CA ALA A 55 11.89 -7.26 9.91
C ALA A 55 11.38 -5.85 9.59
N ALA A 56 12.19 -5.01 8.95
CA ALA A 56 11.78 -3.67 8.54
C ALA A 56 10.62 -3.72 7.52
N ASP A 57 10.75 -4.56 6.50
CA ASP A 57 9.73 -4.67 5.45
C ASP A 57 8.42 -5.27 5.99
N SER A 58 8.49 -6.27 6.88
CA SER A 58 7.30 -6.88 7.48
C SER A 58 6.53 -5.90 8.38
N LEU A 59 7.24 -5.03 9.11
CA LEU A 59 6.64 -3.95 9.88
C LEU A 59 5.99 -2.91 8.97
N GLY A 60 6.68 -2.50 7.91
CA GLY A 60 6.13 -1.61 6.88
C GLY A 60 4.87 -2.18 6.25
N TYR A 61 4.89 -3.47 5.90
CA TYR A 61 3.76 -4.20 5.34
C TYR A 61 2.54 -4.17 6.25
N ALA A 62 2.71 -4.49 7.54
CA ALA A 62 1.62 -4.45 8.50
C ALA A 62 0.98 -3.04 8.61
N ILE A 63 1.81 -1.99 8.63
CA ILE A 63 1.34 -0.60 8.66
C ILE A 63 0.56 -0.28 7.38
N PHE A 64 1.12 -0.58 6.21
CA PHE A 64 0.47 -0.28 4.93
C PHE A 64 -0.82 -1.08 4.72
N LYS A 65 -0.88 -2.36 5.12
CA LYS A 65 -2.11 -3.15 5.11
C LYS A 65 -3.17 -2.57 6.05
N GLY A 66 -2.76 -2.07 7.22
CA GLY A 66 -3.66 -1.38 8.14
C GLY A 66 -4.28 -0.12 7.54
N ILE A 67 -3.47 0.72 6.90
CA ILE A 67 -3.95 1.96 6.25
C ILE A 67 -4.79 1.63 5.01
N ALA A 68 -4.36 0.68 4.19
CA ALA A 68 -5.13 0.24 3.03
C ALA A 68 -6.48 -0.36 3.44
N GLY A 69 -6.54 -1.10 4.55
CA GLY A 69 -7.81 -1.58 5.11
C GLY A 69 -8.79 -0.45 5.46
N ILE A 70 -8.30 0.72 5.90
CA ILE A 70 -9.15 1.92 6.07
C ILE A 70 -9.64 2.41 4.70
N GLY A 71 -8.77 2.47 3.70
CA GLY A 71 -9.14 2.84 2.32
C GLY A 71 -10.21 1.91 1.73
N THR A 72 -10.01 0.60 1.86
CA THR A 72 -10.96 -0.44 1.43
C THR A 72 -12.29 -0.33 2.18
N PHE A 73 -12.25 -0.09 3.51
CA PHE A 73 -13.46 0.12 4.30
C PHE A 73 -14.27 1.33 3.82
N LEU A 74 -13.58 2.39 3.38
CA LEU A 74 -14.23 3.57 2.77
C LEU A 74 -14.73 3.32 1.35
N GLY A 75 -14.42 2.17 0.74
CA GLY A 75 -14.86 1.80 -0.62
C GLY A 75 -13.78 1.98 -1.69
N GLY A 76 -12.51 2.14 -1.30
CA GLY A 76 -11.37 2.11 -2.21
C GLY A 76 -10.97 0.70 -2.63
N ASP A 77 -10.15 0.58 -3.68
CA ASP A 77 -9.71 -0.70 -4.24
C ASP A 77 -8.23 -1.00 -3.96
N GLU A 78 -7.97 -1.76 -2.89
CA GLU A 78 -6.64 -2.21 -2.46
C GLU A 78 -5.91 -3.10 -3.48
N SER A 79 -6.61 -3.72 -4.44
CA SER A 79 -5.96 -4.59 -5.44
C SER A 79 -4.99 -3.85 -6.36
N ASN A 80 -5.01 -2.51 -6.34
CA ASN A 80 -4.10 -1.65 -7.07
C ASN A 80 -2.73 -1.44 -6.39
N ILE A 81 -2.53 -1.98 -5.19
CA ILE A 81 -1.27 -1.83 -4.42
C ILE A 81 -0.40 -3.07 -4.62
N THR A 82 0.82 -2.86 -5.13
CA THR A 82 1.91 -3.85 -5.02
C THR A 82 2.74 -3.50 -3.79
N TYR A 83 2.57 -4.21 -2.69
CA TYR A 83 3.27 -3.89 -1.45
C TYR A 83 4.77 -4.15 -1.55
N HIS A 84 5.59 -3.32 -0.89
CA HIS A 84 7.04 -3.44 -0.93
C HIS A 84 7.55 -4.79 -0.43
N PHE A 85 6.99 -5.25 0.70
CA PHE A 85 7.31 -6.57 1.22
C PHE A 85 6.98 -7.70 0.23
N GLU A 86 5.83 -7.64 -0.45
CA GLU A 86 5.47 -8.66 -1.45
C GLU A 86 6.36 -8.56 -2.70
N HIS A 87 6.80 -7.36 -3.07
CA HIS A 87 7.75 -7.16 -4.15
C HIS A 87 9.12 -7.78 -3.86
N GLU A 88 9.64 -7.61 -2.65
CA GLU A 88 10.96 -8.14 -2.24
C GLU A 88 10.91 -9.65 -1.91
N TRP A 89 9.80 -10.13 -1.31
CA TRP A 89 9.73 -11.46 -0.69
C TRP A 89 8.66 -12.39 -1.28
N GLY A 90 7.82 -11.93 -2.21
CA GLY A 90 6.63 -12.64 -2.69
C GLY A 90 6.86 -13.80 -3.66
N GLY A 91 8.05 -13.88 -4.28
CA GLY A 91 8.43 -14.96 -5.22
C GLY A 91 7.95 -14.76 -6.65
#